data_AF-A0AAV3NQH6-F1
#
_entry.id   AF-A0AAV3NQH6-F1
#
_cell.length_a   1.000
_cell.length_b   1.000
_cell.length_c   1.000
_cell.angle_alpha   90.00
_cell.angle_beta   90.00
_cell.angle_gamma   90.00
#
_symmetry.space_group_name_H-M   'P 1'
#
loop_
_entity.id
_entity.type
_entity.pdbx_description
1 polymer ?
#
loop_
_entity_poly.entity_id
_entity_poly.type
_entity_poly.pdbx_seq_one_letter_code
_entity_poly.pdbx_strand_id
1 'polypeptide(L)'
;MSNSHHLPTSSKPPPPPSSSSTFHGGAAEIPIDTPLRIFITRLTDSLRHAFSRRRPWPEVIDRAAFTRPTSLSDATTRLRKNISYFKVNYFITIASVLAFSLISHPFSLFTLLLLIAAWLLLYLFRPSDQPLIILNRTFSDRETLGVLILSTICVVFLTNVGSVLMSSVLIGVGIVCVHGAFRDPEDLFMDDQDLAGAGLFSLLGGAASSAAVAAGPSMMVRV
;
A
#
# COMPACT_ATOMS: atom_id res chain seq x y z
N MET A 1 -56.97 -33.98 70.50
CA MET A 1 -57.57 -34.85 69.46
C MET A 1 -56.54 -35.01 68.33
N SER A 2 -56.29 -36.25 67.91
CA SER A 2 -55.37 -36.73 66.83
C SER A 2 -53.86 -36.50 67.05
N ASN A 3 -53.00 -37.50 67.33
CA ASN A 3 -52.52 -38.63 66.48
C ASN A 3 -52.13 -38.14 65.06
N SER A 4 -50.96 -38.44 64.45
CA SER A 4 -49.97 -39.51 64.66
C SER A 4 -48.84 -39.39 63.61
N HIS A 5 -47.62 -39.78 64.00
CA HIS A 5 -46.68 -40.66 63.28
C HIS A 5 -45.66 -40.18 62.20
N HIS A 6 -44.50 -40.85 62.29
CA HIS A 6 -43.45 -41.20 61.30
C HIS A 6 -42.17 -40.33 61.12
N LEU A 7 -41.14 -40.66 61.92
CA LEU A 7 -39.81 -41.27 61.62
C LEU A 7 -38.90 -40.75 60.44
N PRO A 8 -37.57 -41.02 60.49
CA PRO A 8 -36.49 -40.13 60.08
C PRO A 8 -35.83 -40.49 58.74
N THR A 9 -34.94 -39.61 58.26
CA THR A 9 -33.78 -39.75 57.32
C THR A 9 -33.58 -38.34 56.71
N SER A 10 -32.43 -37.84 56.29
CA SER A 10 -31.20 -38.41 55.76
C SER A 10 -30.13 -37.30 55.86
N SER A 11 -28.91 -37.66 56.25
CA SER A 11 -27.73 -36.79 56.28
C SER A 11 -27.34 -36.34 54.87
N LYS A 12 -27.25 -35.02 54.67
CA LYS A 12 -26.79 -34.42 53.40
C LYS A 12 -25.26 -34.48 53.32
N PRO A 13 -24.66 -34.98 52.22
CA PRO A 13 -23.20 -34.96 52.04
C PRO A 13 -22.71 -33.53 51.72
N PRO A 14 -21.43 -33.20 52.06
CA PRO A 14 -20.85 -31.89 51.79
C PRO A 14 -20.59 -31.66 50.28
N PRO A 15 -20.62 -30.40 49.81
CA PRO A 15 -20.35 -30.08 48.41
C PRO A 15 -18.85 -30.24 48.05
N PRO A 16 -18.50 -30.51 46.78
CA PRO A 16 -17.12 -30.59 46.32
C PRO A 16 -16.42 -29.22 46.40
N PRO A 17 -15.07 -29.19 46.52
CA PRO A 17 -14.32 -27.94 46.62
C PRO A 17 -14.43 -27.14 45.32
N SER A 18 -14.81 -25.88 45.47
CA SER A 18 -14.80 -24.88 44.40
C SER A 18 -13.35 -24.59 44.01
N SER A 19 -12.92 -25.04 42.83
CA SER A 19 -11.69 -24.54 42.22
C SER A 19 -11.92 -23.11 41.74
N SER A 20 -11.69 -22.14 42.64
CA SER A 20 -11.57 -20.73 42.31
C SER A 20 -10.25 -20.49 41.58
N SER A 21 -10.23 -20.71 40.27
CA SER A 21 -9.22 -20.10 39.41
C SER A 21 -9.67 -18.68 39.07
N THR A 22 -9.39 -17.76 39.98
CA THR A 22 -9.20 -16.35 39.64
C THR A 22 -7.98 -16.28 38.72
N PHE A 23 -8.18 -16.02 37.43
CA PHE A 23 -7.10 -15.49 36.59
C PHE A 23 -7.64 -14.43 35.64
N HIS A 24 -7.30 -13.20 36.00
CA HIS A 24 -7.03 -12.04 35.17
C HIS A 24 -8.08 -11.70 34.11
N GLY A 25 -8.90 -10.71 34.47
CA GLY A 25 -9.40 -9.73 33.52
C GLY A 25 -8.24 -9.15 32.71
N GLY A 26 -8.06 -9.67 31.52
CA GLY A 26 -7.72 -8.87 30.37
C GLY A 26 -9.00 -8.81 29.55
N ALA A 27 -9.81 -7.79 29.79
CA ALA A 27 -10.77 -7.40 28.78
C ALA A 27 -9.94 -7.11 27.52
N ALA A 28 -9.91 -8.07 26.60
CA ALA A 28 -9.65 -7.76 25.21
C ALA A 28 -10.87 -6.97 24.75
N GLU A 29 -10.97 -5.71 25.18
CA GLU A 29 -11.55 -4.68 24.35
C GLU A 29 -10.73 -4.76 23.06
N ILE A 30 -11.22 -5.51 22.08
CA ILE A 30 -10.73 -5.40 20.71
C ILE A 30 -11.18 -4.00 20.30
N PRO A 31 -10.28 -3.00 20.23
CA PRO A 31 -10.69 -1.70 19.77
C PRO A 31 -11.17 -1.89 18.34
N ILE A 32 -12.39 -1.43 18.05
CA ILE A 32 -13.03 -1.51 16.72
C ILE A 32 -12.16 -0.82 15.65
N ASP A 33 -11.14 -0.08 16.09
CA ASP A 33 -10.13 0.67 15.32
C ASP A 33 -8.99 -0.21 14.75
N THR A 34 -8.87 -1.46 15.19
CA THR A 34 -7.73 -2.34 14.88
C THR A 34 -7.53 -2.63 13.39
N PRO A 35 -8.54 -3.02 12.59
CA PRO A 35 -8.34 -3.35 11.18
C PRO A 35 -8.00 -2.12 10.32
N LEU A 36 -8.64 -0.98 10.57
CA LEU A 36 -8.33 0.27 9.84
C LEU A 36 -6.94 0.77 10.17
N ARG A 37 -6.53 0.73 11.44
CA ARG A 37 -5.19 1.14 11.85
C ARG A 37 -4.11 0.24 11.26
N ILE A 38 -4.34 -1.07 11.20
CA ILE A 38 -3.44 -2.02 10.53
C ILE A 38 -3.36 -1.70 9.04
N PHE A 39 -4.49 -1.47 8.37
CA PHE A 39 -4.49 -1.09 6.96
C PHE A 39 -3.73 0.22 6.71
N ILE A 40 -3.99 1.26 7.50
CA ILE A 40 -3.33 2.57 7.39
C ILE A 40 -1.82 2.44 7.62
N THR A 41 -1.38 1.67 8.62
CA THR A 41 0.06 1.45 8.87
C THR A 41 0.72 0.72 7.71
N ARG A 42 0.10 -0.36 7.20
CA ARG A 42 0.60 -1.09 6.01
C ARG A 42 0.64 -0.22 4.76
N LEU A 43 -0.38 0.62 4.56
CA LEU A 43 -0.42 1.57 3.46
C LEU A 43 0.68 2.62 3.60
N THR A 44 0.85 3.18 4.79
CA THR A 44 1.87 4.19 5.09
C THR A 44 3.26 3.61 4.90
N ASP A 45 3.52 2.40 5.38
CA ASP A 45 4.79 1.70 5.16
C ASP A 45 5.03 1.43 3.68
N SER A 46 4.00 0.99 2.95
CA SER A 46 4.09 0.75 1.50
C SER A 46 4.39 2.03 0.72
N LEU A 47 3.74 3.13 1.08
CA LEU A 47 4.01 4.45 0.49
C LEU A 47 5.42 4.90 0.84
N ARG A 48 5.84 4.80 2.10
CA ARG A 48 7.19 5.18 2.54
C ARG A 48 8.26 4.38 1.81
N HIS A 49 8.07 3.07 1.65
CA HIS A 49 8.94 2.21 0.85
C HIS A 49 8.90 2.54 -0.66
N ALA A 50 7.75 2.96 -1.19
CA ALA A 50 7.66 3.43 -2.57
C ALA A 50 8.43 4.74 -2.76
N PHE A 51 8.27 5.71 -1.85
CA PHE A 51 8.97 6.99 -1.87
C PHE A 51 10.46 6.88 -1.56
N SER A 52 10.91 5.89 -0.77
CA SER A 52 12.33 5.67 -0.51
C SER A 52 13.10 5.19 -1.75
N ARG A 53 12.39 4.62 -2.73
CA ARG A 53 12.95 4.23 -4.04
C ARG A 53 12.96 5.38 -5.06
N ARG A 54 12.57 6.59 -4.66
CA ARG A 54 12.58 7.77 -5.53
C ARG A 54 14.02 8.19 -5.82
N ARG A 55 14.34 8.43 -7.09
CA ARG A 55 15.62 9.01 -7.51
C ARG A 55 15.68 10.51 -7.18
N PRO A 56 16.87 11.10 -6.93
CA PRO A 56 17.02 12.53 -6.74
C PRO A 56 16.40 13.33 -7.89
N TRP A 57 15.60 14.35 -7.58
CA TRP A 57 15.01 15.22 -8.60
C TRP A 57 16.01 15.96 -9.49
N PRO A 58 17.19 16.39 -8.99
CA PRO A 58 18.22 16.99 -9.85
C PRO A 58 18.68 16.04 -10.95
N GLU A 59 18.74 14.74 -10.67
CA GLU A 59 19.11 13.72 -11.64
C GLU A 59 18.02 13.54 -12.71
N VAL A 60 16.74 13.63 -12.33
CA VAL A 60 15.63 13.62 -13.30
C VAL A 60 15.72 14.83 -14.24
N ILE A 61 15.94 16.03 -13.67
CA ILE A 61 15.86 17.30 -14.41
C ILE A 61 17.23 17.73 -14.98
N ASP A 62 18.22 16.84 -14.99
CA ASP A 62 19.54 17.17 -15.48
C ASP A 62 19.49 17.53 -16.97
N ARG A 63 19.69 18.82 -17.26
CA ARG A 63 19.58 19.44 -18.58
C ARG A 63 20.71 18.99 -19.52
N ALA A 64 21.86 18.60 -18.97
CA ALA A 64 23.01 18.17 -19.77
C ALA A 64 22.75 16.82 -20.44
N ALA A 65 21.97 15.95 -19.78
CA ALA A 65 21.61 14.64 -20.29
C ALA A 65 20.45 14.65 -21.33
N PHE A 66 19.93 15.81 -21.75
CA PHE A 66 18.89 15.86 -22.78
C PHE A 66 19.51 15.94 -24.18
N THR A 67 19.28 14.90 -24.97
CA THR A 67 19.76 14.80 -26.36
C THR A 67 18.59 14.46 -27.29
N ARG A 68 18.63 15.00 -28.52
CA ARG A 68 17.57 14.73 -29.50
C ARG A 68 17.70 13.28 -30.01
N PRO A 69 16.65 12.46 -29.92
CA PRO A 69 16.72 11.09 -30.42
C PRO A 69 16.94 11.08 -31.94
N THR A 70 17.78 10.16 -32.40
CA THR A 70 18.19 10.06 -33.81
C THR A 70 17.14 9.36 -34.67
N SER A 71 16.33 8.50 -34.05
CA SER A 71 15.25 7.76 -34.71
C SER A 71 14.12 7.42 -33.71
N LEU A 72 12.96 6.99 -34.22
CA LEU A 72 11.87 6.50 -33.37
C LEU A 72 12.25 5.23 -32.59
N SER A 73 13.06 4.35 -33.19
CA SER A 73 13.57 3.14 -32.52
C SER A 73 14.46 3.50 -31.32
N ASP A 74 15.33 4.48 -31.51
CA ASP A 74 16.18 5.05 -30.45
C ASP A 74 15.32 5.66 -29.34
N ALA A 75 14.36 6.53 -29.69
CA ALA A 75 13.44 7.14 -28.73
C ALA A 75 12.66 6.11 -27.88
N THR A 76 12.16 5.03 -28.48
CA THR A 76 11.44 3.98 -27.74
C THR A 76 12.37 3.17 -26.82
N THR A 77 13.62 2.94 -27.24
CA THR A 77 14.62 2.26 -26.41
C THR A 77 15.01 3.09 -25.20
N ARG A 78 15.28 4.39 -25.41
CA ARG A 78 15.54 5.38 -24.35
C ARG A 78 14.36 5.46 -23.39
N LEU A 79 13.13 5.56 -23.92
CA LEU A 79 11.92 5.61 -23.12
C LEU A 79 11.77 4.36 -22.23
N ARG A 80 11.96 3.17 -22.78
CA ARG A 80 11.87 1.91 -22.01
C ARG A 80 12.89 1.85 -20.88
N LYS A 81 14.14 2.22 -21.16
CA LYS A 81 15.23 2.28 -20.17
C LYS A 81 14.89 3.29 -19.05
N ASN A 82 14.52 4.50 -19.44
CA ASN A 82 14.19 5.59 -18.51
C ASN A 82 12.92 5.33 -17.68
N ILE A 83 11.89 4.66 -18.22
CA ILE A 83 10.70 4.24 -17.46
C ILE A 83 11.07 3.28 -16.34
N SER A 84 11.95 2.32 -16.61
CA SER A 84 12.40 1.38 -15.58
C SER A 84 13.20 2.10 -14.49
N TYR A 85 14.07 3.02 -14.90
CA TYR A 85 14.98 3.73 -14.00
C TYR A 85 14.26 4.76 -13.11
N PHE A 86 13.41 5.62 -13.69
CA PHE A 86 12.71 6.73 -13.01
C PHE A 86 11.24 6.41 -12.65
N LYS A 87 10.86 5.13 -12.58
CA LYS A 87 9.47 4.68 -12.37
C LYS A 87 8.72 5.44 -11.27
N VAL A 88 9.36 5.59 -10.09
CA VAL A 88 8.75 6.28 -8.94
C VAL A 88 8.59 7.77 -9.21
N ASN A 89 9.59 8.43 -9.81
CA ASN A 89 9.52 9.84 -10.15
C ASN A 89 8.44 10.11 -11.21
N TYR A 90 8.33 9.25 -12.23
CA TYR A 90 7.26 9.35 -13.24
C TYR A 90 5.87 9.15 -12.66
N PHE A 91 5.71 8.19 -11.74
CA PHE A 91 4.47 8.03 -11.01
C PHE A 91 4.11 9.29 -10.21
N ILE A 92 5.09 9.91 -9.52
CA ILE A 92 4.87 11.17 -8.80
C ILE A 92 4.49 12.30 -9.76
N THR A 93 5.12 12.41 -10.93
CA THR A 93 4.78 13.41 -11.94
C THR A 93 3.33 13.26 -12.43
N ILE A 94 2.92 12.04 -12.82
CA ILE A 94 1.55 11.77 -13.27
C ILE A 94 0.56 12.04 -12.15
N ALA A 95 0.84 11.58 -10.93
CA ALA A 95 -0.01 11.82 -9.76
C ALA A 95 -0.13 13.32 -9.43
N SER A 96 0.95 14.09 -9.61
CA SER A 96 0.94 15.54 -9.40
C SER A 96 0.04 16.23 -10.43
N VAL A 97 0.19 15.92 -11.72
CA VAL A 97 -0.66 16.47 -12.80
C VAL A 97 -2.13 16.15 -12.53
N LEU A 98 -2.42 14.90 -12.16
CA LEU A 98 -3.76 14.47 -11.77
C LEU A 98 -4.31 15.24 -10.57
N ALA A 99 -3.50 15.41 -9.51
CA ALA A 99 -3.90 16.16 -8.33
C ALA A 99 -4.19 17.63 -8.65
N PHE A 100 -3.32 18.30 -9.41
CA PHE A 100 -3.54 19.68 -9.85
C PHE A 100 -4.81 19.81 -10.70
N SER A 101 -5.07 18.85 -11.58
CA SER A 101 -6.27 18.82 -12.42
C SER A 101 -7.53 18.67 -11.56
N LEU A 102 -7.53 17.75 -10.60
CA LEU A 102 -8.68 17.55 -9.70
C LEU A 102 -8.93 18.76 -8.79
N ILE A 103 -7.88 19.37 -8.24
CA ILE A 103 -7.99 20.59 -7.41
C ILE A 103 -8.56 21.75 -8.24
N SER A 104 -8.22 21.83 -9.53
CA SER A 104 -8.76 22.84 -10.45
C SER A 104 -10.24 22.63 -10.78
N HIS A 105 -10.80 21.45 -10.49
CA HIS A 105 -12.20 21.08 -10.72
C HIS A 105 -12.91 20.68 -9.42
N PRO A 106 -13.21 21.65 -8.53
CA PRO A 106 -13.70 21.38 -7.17
C PRO A 106 -15.03 20.61 -7.13
N PHE A 107 -15.91 20.82 -8.12
CA PHE A 107 -17.17 20.05 -8.22
C PHE A 107 -16.91 18.57 -8.52
N SER A 108 -16.01 18.29 -9.46
CA SER A 108 -15.60 16.92 -9.79
C SER A 108 -14.97 16.24 -8.57
N LEU A 109 -14.06 16.93 -7.89
CA LEU A 109 -13.42 16.45 -6.66
C LEU A 109 -14.46 16.15 -5.57
N PHE A 110 -15.40 17.06 -5.32
CA PHE A 110 -16.44 16.87 -4.31
C PHE A 110 -17.31 15.64 -4.60
N THR A 111 -17.79 15.49 -5.83
CA THR A 111 -18.62 14.33 -6.21
C THR A 111 -17.86 13.01 -6.16
N LEU A 112 -16.57 13.01 -6.54
CA LEU A 112 -15.70 11.85 -6.42
C LEU A 112 -15.51 11.46 -4.95
N LEU A 113 -15.28 12.43 -4.07
CA LEU A 113 -15.12 12.19 -2.63
C LEU A 113 -16.41 11.66 -2.00
N LEU A 114 -17.57 12.21 -2.36
CA LEU A 114 -18.86 11.74 -1.89
C LEU A 114 -19.14 10.31 -2.36
N LEU A 115 -18.80 9.99 -3.61
CA LEU A 115 -18.92 8.64 -4.13
C LEU A 115 -18.00 7.66 -3.38
N ILE A 116 -16.72 8.01 -3.19
CA ILE A 116 -15.78 7.20 -2.42
C ILE A 116 -16.27 7.02 -0.98
N ALA A 117 -16.75 8.08 -0.34
CA ALA A 117 -17.31 8.00 1.00
C ALA A 117 -18.52 7.07 1.05
N ALA A 118 -19.42 7.11 0.06
CA ALA A 118 -20.53 6.17 -0.03
C ALA A 118 -20.05 4.72 -0.14
N TRP A 119 -19.08 4.43 -1.01
CA TRP A 119 -18.48 3.09 -1.10
C TRP A 119 -17.83 2.66 0.22
N LEU A 120 -17.03 3.52 0.85
CA LEU A 120 -16.32 3.19 2.09
C LEU A 120 -17.29 2.99 3.27
N LEU A 121 -18.28 3.86 3.44
CA LEU A 121 -19.31 3.71 4.49
C LEU A 121 -20.09 2.40 4.32
N LEU A 122 -20.40 2.02 3.07
CA LEU A 122 -21.19 0.84 2.77
C LEU A 122 -20.43 -0.48 2.86
N TYR A 123 -19.13 -0.51 2.60
CA TYR A 123 -18.35 -1.76 2.57
C TYR A 123 -17.32 -1.89 3.69
N LEU A 124 -16.88 -0.78 4.27
CA LEU A 124 -15.85 -0.77 5.31
C LEU A 124 -16.44 -0.60 6.71
N PHE A 125 -17.54 0.15 6.83
CA PHE A 125 -18.17 0.45 8.12
C PHE A 125 -19.49 -0.30 8.35
N ARG A 126 -20.04 -0.95 7.32
CA ARG A 126 -21.26 -1.78 7.43
C ARG A 126 -20.87 -3.25 7.64
N PRO A 127 -21.30 -3.89 8.74
CA PRO A 127 -21.24 -5.34 8.87
C PRO A 127 -22.07 -6.00 7.76
N SER A 128 -21.52 -7.02 7.09
CA SER A 128 -22.14 -7.69 5.93
C SER A 128 -23.56 -8.24 6.19
N ASP A 129 -23.96 -8.37 7.45
CA ASP A 129 -25.20 -9.05 7.85
C ASP A 129 -26.38 -8.10 8.16
N GLN A 130 -26.19 -6.77 8.08
CA GLN A 130 -27.25 -5.81 8.45
C GLN A 130 -27.84 -5.10 7.22
N PRO A 131 -29.16 -5.21 6.91
CA PRO A 131 -29.78 -4.51 5.79
C PRO A 131 -29.69 -2.99 5.95
N LEU A 132 -29.57 -2.25 4.86
CA LEU A 132 -29.52 -0.78 4.91
C LEU A 132 -30.88 -0.22 5.25
N ILE A 133 -30.99 0.43 6.40
CA ILE A 133 -32.23 1.07 6.82
C ILE A 133 -32.08 2.57 6.61
N ILE A 134 -32.78 3.10 5.61
CA ILE A 134 -32.86 4.54 5.35
C ILE A 134 -34.32 4.93 5.49
N LEU A 135 -34.62 5.95 6.32
CA LEU A 135 -35.98 6.44 6.54
C LEU A 135 -37.00 5.34 6.90
N ASN A 136 -36.60 4.41 7.78
CA ASN A 136 -37.42 3.29 8.24
C ASN A 136 -37.79 2.26 7.16
N ARG A 137 -37.11 2.27 6.00
CA ARG A 137 -37.23 1.26 4.94
C ARG A 137 -35.94 0.45 4.84
N THR A 138 -36.07 -0.87 4.83
CA THR A 138 -34.96 -1.80 4.58
C THR A 138 -34.69 -1.92 3.09
N PHE A 139 -33.45 -1.67 2.68
CA PHE A 139 -32.95 -1.89 1.34
C PHE A 139 -32.17 -3.20 1.30
N SER A 140 -32.45 -4.02 0.28
CA SER A 140 -31.69 -5.22 -0.03
C SER A 140 -30.29 -4.85 -0.52
N ASP A 141 -29.34 -5.77 -0.39
CA ASP A 141 -27.97 -5.57 -0.90
C ASP A 141 -27.95 -5.36 -2.42
N ARG A 142 -28.86 -6.01 -3.15
CA ARG A 142 -29.00 -5.83 -4.61
C ARG A 142 -29.46 -4.43 -4.97
N GLU A 143 -30.41 -3.89 -4.23
CA GLU A 143 -30.93 -2.54 -4.42
C GLU A 143 -29.86 -1.50 -4.08
N THR A 144 -29.16 -1.69 -2.96
CA THR A 144 -28.04 -0.83 -2.54
C THR A 144 -26.94 -0.80 -3.60
N LEU A 145 -26.51 -1.96 -4.06
CA LEU A 145 -25.49 -2.08 -5.09
C LEU A 145 -25.98 -1.46 -6.41
N GLY A 146 -27.25 -1.65 -6.77
CA GLY A 146 -27.86 -1.01 -7.93
C GLY A 146 -27.86 0.52 -7.85
N VAL A 147 -28.25 1.09 -6.70
CA VAL A 147 -28.21 2.54 -6.44
C VAL A 147 -26.78 3.06 -6.48
N LEU A 148 -25.83 2.32 -5.92
CA LEU A 148 -24.42 2.73 -5.88
C LEU A 148 -23.78 2.71 -7.27
N ILE A 149 -24.10 1.70 -8.09
CA ILE A 149 -23.69 1.65 -9.50
C ILE A 149 -24.33 2.79 -10.28
N LEU A 150 -25.64 3.01 -10.13
CA LEU A 150 -26.34 4.10 -10.83
C LEU A 150 -25.80 5.47 -10.42
N SER A 151 -25.52 5.67 -9.13
CA SER A 151 -24.85 6.86 -8.59
C SER A 151 -23.46 7.03 -9.21
N THR A 152 -22.68 5.95 -9.32
CA THR A 152 -21.36 5.98 -9.99
C THR A 152 -21.48 6.45 -11.44
N ILE A 153 -22.42 5.87 -12.20
CA ILE A 153 -22.69 6.26 -13.59
C ILE A 153 -23.09 7.75 -13.64
N CYS A 154 -24.05 8.16 -12.83
CA CYS A 154 -24.54 9.53 -12.74
C CYS A 154 -23.41 10.52 -12.46
N VAL A 155 -22.57 10.25 -11.46
CA VAL A 155 -21.39 11.06 -11.12
C VAL A 155 -20.43 11.13 -12.31
N VAL A 156 -20.08 9.99 -12.92
CA VAL A 156 -19.14 9.94 -14.05
C VAL A 156 -19.60 10.79 -15.24
N PHE A 157 -20.87 10.70 -15.60
CA PHE A 157 -21.42 11.43 -16.75
C PHE A 157 -21.75 12.90 -16.44
N LEU A 158 -22.26 13.22 -15.24
CA LEU A 158 -22.67 14.58 -14.91
C LEU A 158 -21.50 15.50 -14.53
N THR A 159 -20.42 14.97 -13.96
CA THR A 159 -19.35 15.81 -13.39
C THR A 159 -18.12 15.96 -14.29
N ASN A 160 -18.14 15.37 -15.49
CA ASN A 160 -16.97 15.28 -16.37
C ASN A 160 -15.72 14.69 -15.70
N VAL A 161 -15.84 14.04 -14.54
CA VAL A 161 -14.69 13.47 -13.81
C VAL A 161 -13.91 12.51 -14.70
N GLY A 162 -14.60 11.71 -15.53
CA GLY A 162 -13.95 10.84 -16.50
C GLY A 162 -13.04 11.60 -17.47
N SER A 163 -13.51 12.74 -18.00
CA SER A 163 -12.73 13.59 -18.91
C SER A 163 -11.52 14.21 -18.22
N VAL A 164 -11.68 14.70 -16.98
CA VAL A 164 -10.59 15.26 -16.16
C VAL A 164 -9.52 14.20 -15.86
N LEU A 165 -9.95 12.99 -15.46
CA LEU A 165 -9.04 11.88 -15.19
C LEU A 165 -8.29 11.44 -16.47
N MET A 166 -8.99 11.28 -17.59
CA MET A 166 -8.37 10.85 -18.85
C MET A 166 -7.40 11.89 -19.41
N SER A 167 -7.80 13.16 -19.43
CA SER A 167 -6.94 14.25 -19.93
C SER A 167 -5.70 14.45 -19.07
N SER A 168 -5.84 14.44 -17.74
CA SER A 168 -4.69 14.59 -16.83
C SER A 168 -3.71 13.42 -16.93
N VAL A 169 -4.19 12.17 -17.01
CA VAL A 169 -3.33 11.00 -17.24
C VAL A 169 -2.64 11.09 -18.60
N LEU A 170 -3.35 11.48 -19.66
CA LEU A 170 -2.77 11.63 -21.00
C LEU A 170 -1.67 12.69 -21.03
N ILE A 171 -1.89 13.84 -20.38
CA ILE A 171 -0.89 14.90 -20.22
C ILE A 171 0.32 14.37 -19.43
N GLY A 172 0.08 13.70 -18.29
CA GLY A 172 1.15 13.11 -17.47
C GLY A 172 1.99 12.09 -18.23
N VAL A 173 1.34 11.18 -18.96
CA VAL A 173 2.01 10.20 -19.84
C VAL A 173 2.78 10.92 -20.94
N GLY A 174 2.21 11.95 -21.56
CA GLY A 174 2.89 12.77 -22.56
C GLY A 174 4.19 13.38 -22.03
N ILE A 175 4.16 13.97 -20.83
CA ILE A 175 5.35 14.52 -20.16
C ILE A 175 6.41 13.44 -19.94
N VAL A 176 6.01 12.27 -19.43
CA VAL A 176 6.91 11.14 -19.20
C VAL A 176 7.50 10.60 -20.51
N CYS A 177 6.71 10.52 -21.57
CA CYS A 177 7.15 10.08 -22.90
C CYS A 177 8.18 11.05 -23.48
N VAL A 178 7.92 12.36 -23.42
CA VAL A 178 8.86 13.39 -23.88
C VAL A 178 10.14 13.34 -23.04
N HIS A 179 10.02 13.32 -21.71
CA HIS A 179 11.18 13.22 -20.84
C HIS A 179 12.00 11.96 -21.11
N GLY A 180 11.36 10.78 -21.15
CA GLY A 180 12.05 9.51 -21.31
C GLY A 180 12.63 9.28 -22.72
N ALA A 181 12.07 9.91 -23.76
CA ALA A 181 12.59 9.81 -25.12
C ALA A 181 13.80 10.72 -25.37
N PHE A 182 13.83 11.88 -24.70
CA PHE A 182 14.89 12.89 -24.90
C PHE A 182 16.00 12.82 -23.85
N ARG A 183 15.79 12.14 -22.71
CA ARG A 183 16.86 11.90 -21.73
C ARG A 183 17.75 10.76 -22.21
N ASP A 184 19.05 11.03 -22.31
CA ASP A 184 20.05 10.04 -22.68
C ASP A 184 20.26 9.04 -21.54
N PRO A 185 20.06 7.73 -21.78
CA PRO A 185 20.27 6.73 -20.76
C PRO A 185 21.75 6.41 -20.52
N GLU A 186 22.66 6.65 -21.48
CA GLU A 186 24.00 6.03 -21.47
C GLU A 186 24.82 6.38 -20.23
N ASP A 187 24.75 7.62 -19.73
CA ASP A 187 25.42 8.04 -18.48
C ASP A 187 24.95 7.22 -17.26
N LEU A 188 23.66 6.86 -17.19
CA LEU A 188 23.09 6.11 -16.07
C LEU A 188 23.50 4.62 -16.10
N PHE A 189 23.72 4.05 -17.29
CA PHE A 189 24.11 2.64 -17.43
C PHE A 189 25.60 2.42 -17.23
N MET A 190 26.45 3.44 -17.44
CA MET A 190 27.87 3.35 -17.13
C MET A 190 28.06 3.29 -15.60
N ASP A 191 27.44 4.22 -14.86
CA ASP A 191 27.52 4.25 -13.39
C ASP A 191 26.96 2.99 -12.71
N ASP A 192 25.82 2.45 -13.17
CA ASP A 192 25.23 1.23 -12.61
C ASP A 192 26.09 -0.02 -12.90
N GLN A 193 26.73 -0.09 -14.08
CA GLN A 193 27.63 -1.20 -14.43
C GLN A 193 28.95 -1.13 -13.67
N ASP A 194 29.50 0.06 -13.48
CA ASP A 194 30.71 0.27 -12.69
C ASP A 194 30.46 -0.08 -11.21
N LEU A 195 29.29 0.26 -10.67
CA LEU A 195 28.89 -0.10 -9.30
C LEU A 195 28.61 -1.61 -9.15
N ALA A 196 27.95 -2.24 -10.12
CA ALA A 196 27.72 -3.68 -10.12
C ALA A 196 29.02 -4.48 -10.26
N GLY A 197 29.93 -4.03 -11.13
CA GLY A 197 31.27 -4.60 -11.27
C GLY A 197 32.06 -4.46 -9.96
N ALA A 198 32.13 -3.26 -9.39
CA ALA A 198 32.84 -3.01 -8.14
C ALA A 198 32.28 -3.84 -6.96
N GLY A 199 30.96 -4.02 -6.89
CA GLY A 199 30.32 -4.85 -5.86
C GLY A 199 30.72 -6.33 -5.95
N LEU A 200 30.77 -6.90 -7.17
CA LEU A 200 31.22 -8.28 -7.39
C LEU A 200 32.70 -8.48 -7.08
N PHE A 201 33.55 -7.51 -7.46
CA PHE A 201 34.99 -7.56 -7.12
C PHE A 201 35.25 -7.38 -5.62
N SER A 202 34.45 -6.58 -4.91
CA SER A 202 34.53 -6.45 -3.46
C SER A 202 34.10 -7.73 -2.74
N LEU A 203 33.12 -8.46 -3.28
CA LEU A 203 32.63 -9.73 -2.71
C LEU A 203 33.66 -10.86 -2.90
N LEU A 204 34.30 -10.90 -4.07
CA LEU A 204 35.38 -11.86 -4.37
C LEU A 204 36.68 -11.51 -3.63
N GLY A 205 37.04 -10.22 -3.54
CA GLY A 205 38.20 -9.74 -2.80
C GLY A 205 38.05 -9.96 -1.29
N GLY A 206 36.85 -9.75 -0.74
CA GLY A 206 36.52 -10.07 0.65
C GLY A 206 36.57 -11.57 0.94
N ALA A 207 36.11 -12.40 0.01
CA ALA A 207 36.22 -13.86 0.11
C ALA A 207 37.67 -14.36 0.05
N ALA A 208 38.49 -13.79 -0.84
CA ALA A 208 39.92 -14.10 -0.93
C ALA A 208 40.70 -13.64 0.30
N SER A 209 40.37 -12.46 0.86
CA SER A 209 40.95 -11.95 2.10
C SER A 209 40.58 -12.82 3.30
N SER A 210 39.34 -13.31 3.36
CA SER A 210 38.88 -14.25 4.41
C SER A 210 39.58 -15.61 4.34
N ALA A 211 39.86 -16.11 3.12
CA ALA A 211 40.61 -17.34 2.91
C ALA A 211 42.09 -17.21 3.30
N ALA A 212 42.71 -16.03 3.09
CA ALA A 212 44.09 -15.76 3.48
C ALA A 212 44.26 -15.63 5.01
N VAL A 213 43.26 -15.11 5.73
CA VAL A 213 43.28 -15.03 7.21
C VAL A 213 43.12 -16.42 7.86
N ALA A 214 42.43 -17.36 7.20
CA ALA A 214 42.33 -18.75 7.64
C ALA A 214 43.63 -19.57 7.46
N ALA A 215 44.57 -19.07 6.66
CA ALA A 215 45.87 -19.70 6.39
C ALA A 215 47.04 -19.09 7.21
N GLY A 216 46.74 -18.52 8.39
CA GLY A 216 47.75 -17.94 9.28
C GLY A 216 48.84 -18.93 9.72
N PRO A 217 50.06 -18.46 10.01
CA PRO A 217 51.27 -19.30 10.06
C PRO A 217 51.33 -20.14 11.34
N SER A 218 51.41 -21.47 11.18
CA SER A 218 51.68 -22.42 12.27
C SER A 218 53.08 -22.19 12.84
N MET A 219 53.17 -21.53 14.00
CA MET A 219 54.41 -21.43 14.77
C MET A 219 54.80 -22.81 15.32
N MET A 220 55.92 -23.33 14.83
CA MET A 220 56.57 -24.56 15.24
C MET A 220 57.25 -24.34 16.60
N VAL A 221 56.62 -24.84 17.67
CA VAL A 221 57.24 -24.94 19.01
C VAL A 221 58.05 -26.24 19.07
N ARG A 222 59.38 -26.12 19.09
CA ARG A 222 60.30 -27.21 19.42
C ARG A 222 60.45 -27.29 20.94
N VAL A 223 60.30 -28.50 21.48
CA VAL A 223 60.86 -28.94 22.77
C VAL A 223 61.89 -30.00 22.46
#